data_AF-A0A382SK21-F1
#
_entry.id   AF-A0A382SK21-F1
#
_cell.length_a   1.000
_cell.length_b   1.000
_cell.length_c   1.000
_cell.angle_alpha   90.00
_cell.angle_beta   90.00
_cell.angle_gamma   90.00
#
_symmetry.space_group_name_H-M   'P 1'
#
loop_
_entity.id
_entity.type
_entity.pdbx_description
1 polymer ?
#
loop_
_entity_poly.entity_id
_entity_poly.type
_entity_poly.pdbx_seq_one_letter_code
_entity_poly.pdbx_strand_id
1 'polypeptide(L)' 'LIWVRREGNRRYQGRAYYAIRRGNWKLLQNTAFEPMQLVNLANDPKEAKPKPPNGKIANELSRALMDHLLRAGKIPWQKP' A
#
# COMPACT_ATOMS: atom_id res chain seq x y z
N LEU A 1 3.30 -9.52 -3.74
CA LEU A 1 4.05 -8.95 -2.61
C LEU A 1 3.18 -7.90 -1.93
N ILE A 2 3.07 -7.91 -0.61
CA ILE A 2 2.45 -6.83 0.18
C ILE A 2 3.49 -6.37 1.20
N TRP A 3 3.61 -5.07 1.36
CA TRP A 3 4.51 -4.44 2.31
C TRP A 3 3.75 -3.45 3.17
N VAL A 4 3.98 -3.53 4.47
CA VAL A 4 3.34 -2.70 5.48
C VAL A 4 4.41 -2.27 6.46
N ARG A 5 4.46 -0.97 6.77
CA ARG A 5 5.28 -0.45 7.86
C ARG A 5 4.47 0.50 8.70
N ARG A 6 4.55 0.30 10.01
CA ARG A 6 3.99 1.19 11.02
C ARG A 6 5.14 1.85 11.76
N GLU A 7 5.11 3.17 11.87
CA GLU A 7 6.22 3.93 12.45
C GLU A 7 5.71 4.99 13.44
N GLY A 8 6.31 5.02 14.63
CA GLY A 8 5.85 5.84 15.75
C GLY A 8 6.45 7.25 15.84
N ASN A 9 7.32 7.64 14.91
CA ASN A 9 7.97 8.96 14.96
C ASN A 9 6.97 10.10 14.63
N ARG A 10 7.37 11.36 14.84
CA ARG A 10 6.53 12.54 14.58
C ARG A 10 6.05 12.64 13.11
N ARG A 11 6.80 12.08 12.15
CA ARG A 11 6.47 12.13 10.73
C ARG A 11 5.33 11.18 10.37
N TYR A 12 5.24 10.01 10.99
CA TYR A 12 4.23 8.98 10.67
C TYR A 12 3.14 8.84 11.73
N GLN A 13 3.34 9.38 12.94
CA GLN A 13 2.36 9.47 14.03
C GLN A 13 1.71 8.12 14.39
N GLY A 14 2.48 7.04 14.31
CA GLY A 14 1.99 5.68 14.61
C GLY A 14 1.07 5.10 13.54
N ARG A 15 0.89 5.76 12.40
CA ARG A 15 0.12 5.25 11.26
C ARG A 15 0.96 4.26 10.44
N ALA A 16 0.26 3.36 9.78
CA ALA A 16 0.86 2.47 8.80
C ALA A 16 0.71 3.04 7.39
N TYR A 17 1.68 2.74 6.54
CA TYR A 17 1.61 3.00 5.11
C TYR A 17 1.87 1.71 4.34
N TYR A 18 1.30 1.64 3.15
CA TYR A 18 1.08 0.37 2.47
C TYR A 18 1.65 0.38 1.06
N ALA A 19 2.11 -0.79 0.61
CA ALA A 19 2.37 -1.05 -0.79
C ALA A 19 1.96 -2.47 -1.15
N ILE A 20 1.40 -2.65 -2.34
CA ILE A 20 1.09 -3.95 -2.92
C ILE A 20 1.58 -3.99 -4.36
N ARG A 21 2.22 -5.11 -4.73
CA ARG A 21 2.66 -5.38 -6.10
C ARG A 21 2.11 -6.71 -6.58
N ARG A 22 1.50 -6.69 -7.77
CA ARG A 22 1.11 -7.86 -8.56
C ARG A 22 1.58 -7.68 -10.00
N GLY A 23 2.48 -8.55 -10.45
CA GLY A 23 3.15 -8.40 -11.74
C GLY A 23 3.86 -7.05 -11.86
N ASN A 24 3.54 -6.31 -12.93
CA ASN A 24 4.11 -5.00 -13.22
C ASN A 24 3.42 -3.85 -12.48
N TRP A 25 2.24 -4.09 -11.90
CA TRP A 25 1.47 -3.04 -11.24
C TRP A 25 1.77 -3.00 -9.74
N LYS A 26 2.02 -1.78 -9.27
CA LYS A 26 2.30 -1.47 -7.87
C LYS A 26 1.35 -0.36 -7.43
N LEU A 27 0.66 -0.58 -6.31
CA LEU A 27 -0.14 0.45 -5.63
C LEU A 27 0.57 0.76 -4.32
N LEU A 28 0.93 2.02 -4.07
CA LEU A 28 1.75 2.39 -2.91
C LEU A 28 1.34 3.72 -2.27
N GLN A 29 1.80 3.90 -1.04
CA GLN A 29 1.90 5.15 -0.30
C GLN A 29 3.36 5.36 0.10
N ASN A 30 3.94 6.54 -0.15
CA ASN A 30 5.28 6.85 0.36
C ASN A 30 5.21 7.37 1.80
N THR A 31 4.11 8.04 2.17
CA THR A 31 3.80 8.40 3.54
C THR A 31 2.39 7.97 3.93
N ALA A 32 2.15 7.82 5.24
CA ALA A 32 0.84 7.40 5.76
C ALA A 32 -0.27 8.45 5.60
N PHE A 33 0.05 9.62 5.04
CA PHE A 33 -0.87 10.74 4.84
C PHE A 33 -1.15 11.02 3.36
N GLU A 34 -0.37 10.42 2.47
CA GLU A 34 -0.58 10.56 1.05
C GLU A 34 -1.72 9.64 0.55
N PRO A 35 -2.44 10.06 -0.50
CA PRO A 35 -3.32 9.14 -1.20
C PRO A 35 -2.52 7.99 -1.82
N MET A 36 -3.17 6.84 -2.01
CA MET A 36 -2.57 5.73 -2.75
C MET A 36 -2.22 6.17 -4.17
N GLN A 37 -1.12 5.68 -4.70
CA GLN A 37 -0.63 5.96 -6.04
C GLN A 37 -0.39 4.66 -6.79
N LEU A 38 -0.73 4.64 -8.08
CA LEU A 38 -0.55 3.51 -8.96
C LEU A 38 0.67 3.72 -9.87
N VAL A 39 1.57 2.74 -9.91
CA VAL A 39 2.77 2.74 -10.74
C VAL A 39 2.78 1.46 -11.58
N ASN A 40 3.22 1.58 -12.83
CA ASN A 40 3.52 0.44 -13.69
C ASN A 40 5.02 0.33 -13.87
N LEU A 41 5.64 -0.65 -13.20
CA LEU A 41 7.09 -0.85 -13.16
C LEU A 41 7.69 -1.31 -14.48
N ALA A 42 6.89 -1.81 -15.43
CA ALA A 42 7.39 -2.12 -16.77
C ALA A 42 7.67 -0.84 -17.58
N ASN A 43 6.82 0.17 -17.41
CA ASN A 43 6.93 1.44 -18.14
C ASN A 43 7.70 2.50 -17.33
N ASP A 44 7.65 2.40 -16.00
CA ASP A 44 8.26 3.34 -15.07
C ASP A 44 8.98 2.59 -13.94
N PRO A 45 10.13 1.95 -14.24
CA PRO A 45 10.88 1.17 -13.26
C PRO A 45 11.49 2.03 -12.14
N LYS A 46 11.60 3.35 -12.35
CA LYS A 46 12.11 4.31 -11.35
C LYS A 46 10.98 4.98 -10.54
N GLU A 47 9.72 4.60 -10.77
CA GLU A 47 8.55 5.13 -10.06
C GLU A 47 8.44 6.67 -10.13
N ALA A 48 8.93 7.28 -11.22
CA ALA A 48 9.01 8.72 -11.37
C ALA A 48 7.68 9.38 -11.76
N LYS A 49 6.72 8.62 -12.29
CA LYS A 49 5.43 9.09 -12.79
C LYS A 49 4.26 8.29 -12.18
N PRO A 50 4.05 8.40 -10.86
CA PRO A 50 2.89 7.80 -10.22
C PRO A 50 1.60 8.37 -10.78
N LYS A 51 0.59 7.50 -10.91
CA LYS A 51 -0.75 7.83 -11.37
C LYS A 51 -1.73 7.80 -10.19
N PRO A 52 -2.85 8.54 -10.25
CA PRO A 52 -3.92 8.37 -9.28
C PRO A 52 -4.43 6.91 -9.29
N PRO A 53 -4.96 6.41 -8.15
CA PRO A 53 -5.30 5.01 -7.95
C PRO A 53 -6.67 4.69 -8.58
N ASN A 54 -6.80 4.95 -9.87
CA ASN A 54 -8.06 4.85 -10.60
C ASN A 54 -8.07 3.63 -11.54
N GLY A 55 -9.29 3.17 -11.85
CA GLY A 55 -9.51 2.09 -12.82
C GLY A 55 -9.45 0.69 -12.24
N LYS A 56 -9.67 -0.30 -13.11
CA LYS A 56 -9.89 -1.70 -12.72
C LYS A 56 -8.70 -2.29 -11.94
N ILE A 57 -7.48 -2.05 -12.40
CA ILE A 57 -6.26 -2.61 -11.79
C ILE A 57 -6.03 -2.02 -10.39
N ALA A 58 -6.24 -0.72 -10.21
CA ALA A 58 -6.14 -0.10 -8.90
C ALA A 58 -7.17 -0.68 -7.93
N ASN A 59 -8.41 -0.89 -8.38
CA ASN A 59 -9.46 -1.49 -7.56
C ASN A 59 -9.13 -2.94 -7.17
N GLU A 60 -8.58 -3.74 -8.08
CA GLU A 60 -8.14 -5.11 -7.80
C GLU A 60 -7.01 -5.15 -6.76
N LEU A 61 -6.02 -4.25 -6.89
CA LEU A 61 -4.92 -4.13 -5.93
C LEU A 61 -5.40 -3.64 -4.56
N SER A 62 -6.28 -2.64 -4.54
CA SER A 62 -6.88 -2.12 -3.30
C SER A 62 -7.68 -3.20 -2.58
N ARG A 63 -8.50 -3.97 -3.29
CA ARG A 63 -9.27 -5.08 -2.71
C ARG A 63 -8.34 -6.15 -2.13
N ALA A 64 -7.32 -6.54 -2.88
CA ALA A 64 -6.32 -7.49 -2.41
C ALA A 64 -5.56 -7.02 -1.16
N LEU A 65 -5.26 -5.72 -1.09
CA LEU A 65 -4.64 -5.12 0.10
C LEU A 65 -5.60 -5.16 1.28
N MET A 66 -6.87 -4.79 1.10
CA MET A 66 -7.89 -4.85 2.15
C MET A 66 -8.08 -6.27 2.69
N ASP A 67 -8.14 -7.28 1.82
CA ASP A 67 -8.26 -8.68 2.22
C ASP A 67 -7.09 -9.13 3.11
N HIS A 68 -5.87 -8.64 2.80
CA HIS A 68 -4.70 -8.90 3.62
C HIS A 68 -4.79 -8.21 4.99
N LEU A 69 -5.20 -6.94 5.03
CA LEU A 69 -5.36 -6.19 6.29
C LEU A 69 -6.42 -6.81 7.19
N LEU A 70 -7.55 -7.24 6.64
CA LEU A 70 -8.59 -7.93 7.39
C LEU A 70 -8.10 -9.25 7.97
N ARG A 71 -7.27 -10.00 7.22
CA ARG A 71 -6.67 -11.24 7.72
C ARG A 71 -5.65 -10.96 8.84
N ALA A 72 -4.82 -9.94 8.68
CA ALA A 72 -3.84 -9.54 9.68
C ALA A 72 -4.51 -9.03 10.96
N GLY A 73 -5.60 -8.28 10.85
CA GLY A 73 -6.36 -7.76 11.99
C GLY A 73 -7.04 -8.83 12.86
N LYS A 74 -7.20 -10.06 12.35
CA LYS A 74 -7.67 -11.20 13.16
C LYS A 74 -6.62 -11.71 14.15
N ILE A 75 -5.36 -11.36 13.94
CA ILE A 75 -4.26 -11.75 14.81
C ILE A 75 -4.02 -10.59 15.78
N PRO A 76 -4.28 -10.78 17.09
CA PRO A 76 -4.09 -9.72 18.07
C PRO A 76 -2.60 -9.35 18.14
N TRP A 77 -2.31 -8.07 17.90
CA TRP A 77 -0.94 -7.54 17.91
C TRP A 77 -0.42 -7.26 19.33
N GLN A 78 -1.34 -7.19 20.30
CA GLN A 78 -1.07 -7.09 21.72
C GLN A 78 -1.93 -8.16 22.41
N LYS A 79 -1.37 -8.86 23.41
CA LYS A 79 -2.17 -9.77 24.24
C LYS A 79 -3.28 -8.95 24.92
N PRO A 80 -4.52 -9.45 24.97
CA PRO A 80 -5.59 -8.81 25.72
C PRO A 80 -5.22 -8.64 27.21
#